data_AF-A0A2D4YEI4-F1
#
_entry.id   AF-A0A2D4YEI4-F1
#
_cell.length_a   1.000
_cell.length_b   1.000
_cell.length_c   1.000
_cell.angle_alpha   90.00
_cell.angle_beta   90.00
_cell.angle_gamma   90.00
#
_symmetry.space_group_name_H-M   'P 1'
#
loop_
_entity.id
_entity.type
_entity.pdbx_description
1 polymer ?
#
loop_
_entity_poly.entity_id
_entity_poly.type
_entity_poly.pdbx_seq_one_letter_code
_entity_poly.pdbx_strand_id
1 'polypeptide(L)'
;MFLGADPALMPSTKHVGLRVLSKEEDYGIKLINSLDESQQKIATLSQDVPRDIITNPSNSQRISEYQGIKANALTTDQKALLMLLIKEFIKNLEDEKSNKYLREIEEKGLDEIYFAWIGSYKKQEPNYYIINGPNFIIEYDNTGNHIHSIWREKDNDFGEDLLRTHHINHKH
;
A
#
# COMPACT_ATOMS: atom_id res chain seq x y z
N MET A 1 -9.25 -6.15 3.79
CA MET A 1 -9.47 -6.62 2.41
C MET A 1 -8.12 -7.04 1.83
N PHE A 2 -8.04 -8.20 1.18
CA PHE A 2 -6.84 -8.66 0.47
C PHE A 2 -7.16 -8.70 -1.03
N LEU A 3 -6.36 -8.01 -1.84
CA LEU A 3 -6.47 -8.02 -3.30
C LEU A 3 -5.15 -8.52 -3.88
N GLY A 4 -5.21 -9.64 -4.61
CA GLY A 4 -4.10 -10.19 -5.39
C GLY A 4 -4.46 -10.19 -6.87
N ALA A 5 -3.50 -9.83 -7.73
CA ALA A 5 -3.64 -9.91 -9.17
C ALA A 5 -2.49 -10.73 -9.77
N ASP A 6 -2.83 -11.86 -10.39
CA ASP A 6 -1.95 -12.67 -11.21
C ASP A 6 -2.62 -12.98 -12.57
N PRO A 7 -2.00 -12.68 -13.72
CA PRO A 7 -0.80 -11.84 -13.91
C PRO A 7 -1.16 -10.34 -13.94
N ALA A 8 -0.25 -9.48 -13.49
CA ALA A 8 -0.40 -8.01 -13.58
C ALA A 8 -0.58 -7.50 -15.03
N LEU A 9 -0.18 -8.33 -16.00
CA LEU A 9 -0.38 -8.16 -17.44
C LEU A 9 -0.81 -9.51 -18.03
N MET A 10 -2.04 -9.62 -18.55
CA MET A 10 -2.45 -10.82 -19.29
C MET A 10 -1.86 -10.81 -20.72
N PRO A 11 -1.04 -11.80 -21.12
CA PRO A 11 -0.64 -11.95 -22.51
C PRO A 11 -1.82 -12.52 -23.33
N SER A 12 -2.31 -11.71 -24.27
CA SER A 12 -3.06 -12.09 -25.47
C SER A 12 -4.26 -13.04 -25.29
N THR A 13 -5.45 -12.48 -25.05
CA THR A 13 -6.64 -12.67 -25.89
C THR A 13 -7.64 -11.53 -25.64
N LYS A 14 -7.97 -10.77 -26.69
CA LYS A 14 -9.11 -9.83 -26.80
C LYS A 14 -9.22 -8.60 -25.85
N HIS A 15 -8.40 -8.44 -24.81
CA HIS A 15 -8.46 -7.27 -23.90
C HIS A 15 -7.09 -6.55 -23.78
N VAL A 16 -6.69 -5.81 -24.81
CA VAL A 16 -5.45 -5.03 -24.82
C VAL A 16 -5.51 -3.94 -23.73
N GLY A 17 -4.53 -3.95 -22.81
CA GLY A 17 -4.18 -2.79 -21.98
C GLY A 17 -4.86 -2.66 -20.61
N LEU A 18 -5.63 -3.66 -20.15
CA LEU A 18 -6.16 -3.64 -18.79
C LEU A 18 -5.03 -3.97 -17.79
N ARG A 19 -4.44 -2.94 -17.18
CA ARG A 19 -3.59 -3.09 -15.98
C ARG A 19 -4.50 -3.19 -14.76
N VAL A 20 -4.74 -4.40 -14.28
CA VAL A 20 -5.41 -4.64 -12.99
C VAL A 20 -4.51 -4.08 -11.88
N LEU A 21 -5.08 -3.31 -10.94
CA LEU A 21 -4.36 -2.57 -9.88
C LEU A 21 -3.34 -1.52 -10.38
N SER A 22 -3.59 -0.89 -11.55
CA SER A 22 -2.69 0.14 -12.11
C SER A 22 -2.60 1.41 -11.29
N LYS A 23 -3.67 1.78 -10.59
CA LYS A 23 -3.77 3.09 -9.94
C LYS A 23 -3.00 3.11 -8.62
N GLU A 24 -3.00 2.00 -7.90
CA GLU A 24 -2.25 1.78 -6.67
C GLU A 24 -0.75 1.94 -6.91
N GLU A 25 -0.24 1.35 -8.01
CA GLU A 25 1.14 1.56 -8.45
C GLU A 25 1.36 3.01 -8.91
N ASP A 26 0.50 3.51 -9.80
CA ASP A 26 0.68 4.82 -10.43
C ASP A 26 0.66 5.95 -9.41
N TYR A 27 -0.21 5.88 -8.40
CA TYR A 27 -0.29 6.85 -7.32
C TYR A 27 0.86 6.71 -6.32
N GLY A 28 1.29 5.49 -5.99
CA GLY A 28 2.49 5.26 -5.18
C GLY A 28 3.74 5.85 -5.82
N ILE A 29 3.98 5.52 -7.09
CA ILE A 29 5.09 6.05 -7.89
C ILE A 29 5.01 7.56 -8.05
N LYS A 30 3.80 8.11 -8.24
CA LYS A 30 3.61 9.56 -8.32
C LYS A 30 3.93 10.26 -7.00
N LEU A 31 3.56 9.67 -5.86
CA LEU A 31 3.86 10.21 -4.54
C LEU A 31 5.36 10.20 -4.26
N ILE A 32 6.04 9.05 -4.38
CA ILE A 32 7.49 8.96 -4.09
C ILE A 32 8.32 9.88 -4.99
N ASN A 33 7.96 10.02 -6.27
CA ASN A 33 8.65 10.93 -7.20
C ASN A 33 8.27 12.41 -7.05
N SER A 34 7.24 12.73 -6.25
CA SER A 34 6.90 14.12 -5.91
C SER A 34 7.68 14.64 -4.70
N LEU A 35 8.33 13.75 -3.95
CA LEU A 35 9.17 14.08 -2.81
C LEU A 35 10.50 14.66 -3.29
N ASP A 36 11.02 15.66 -2.56
CA ASP A 36 12.40 16.12 -2.78
C ASP A 36 13.43 15.09 -2.29
N GLU A 37 14.71 15.28 -2.60
CA GLU A 37 15.76 14.33 -2.23
C GLU A 37 15.86 14.09 -0.71
N SER A 38 15.57 15.09 0.11
CA SER A 38 15.63 14.97 1.57
C SER A 38 14.45 14.14 2.09
N GLN A 39 13.25 14.39 1.55
CA GLN A 39 12.05 13.64 1.87
C GLN A 39 12.13 12.19 1.36
N GLN A 40 12.65 11.96 0.16
CA GLN A 40 12.87 10.61 -0.39
C GLN A 40 13.82 9.79 0.50
N LYS A 41 14.90 10.40 1.02
CA LYS A 41 15.82 9.72 1.93
C LYS A 41 15.15 9.28 3.24
N ILE A 42 14.16 10.04 3.71
CA ILE A 42 13.39 9.69 4.92
C ILE A 42 12.34 8.63 4.59
N ALA A 43 11.65 8.77 3.44
CA ALA A 43 10.61 7.84 3.01
C ALA A 43 11.15 6.45 2.65
N THR A 44 12.35 6.38 2.07
CA THR A 44 12.91 5.14 1.53
C THR A 44 13.71 4.37 2.56
N LEU A 45 13.25 3.15 2.86
CA LEU A 45 13.93 2.25 3.77
C LEU A 45 15.04 1.50 3.04
N SER A 46 16.21 1.44 3.65
CA SER A 46 17.38 0.73 3.11
C SER A 46 17.30 -0.76 3.42
N GLN A 47 16.44 -1.46 2.70
CA GLN A 47 16.27 -2.91 2.78
C GLN A 47 15.93 -3.50 1.40
N ASP A 48 16.06 -4.81 1.27
CA ASP A 48 15.64 -5.51 0.05
C ASP A 48 14.12 -5.43 -0.10
N VAL A 49 13.65 -5.32 -1.36
CA VAL A 49 12.22 -5.35 -1.69
C VAL A 49 11.67 -6.69 -1.20
N PRO A 50 10.65 -6.68 -0.31
CA PRO A 50 10.00 -7.91 0.10
C PRO A 50 9.45 -8.68 -1.10
N ARG A 51 9.36 -10.01 -0.98
CA ARG A 51 8.74 -10.85 -2.02
C ARG A 51 7.27 -11.17 -1.75
N ASP A 52 6.73 -10.64 -0.66
CA ASP A 52 5.33 -10.78 -0.27
C ASP A 52 4.95 -9.72 0.79
N ILE A 53 3.67 -9.63 1.14
CA ILE A 53 3.14 -8.81 2.24
C ILE A 53 3.79 -9.19 3.58
N ILE A 54 4.50 -8.24 4.20
CA ILE A 54 5.38 -8.50 5.35
C ILE A 54 4.75 -8.24 6.72
N THR A 55 3.58 -7.61 6.84
CA THR A 55 2.94 -7.42 8.16
C THR A 55 2.23 -8.65 8.72
N ASN A 56 2.36 -9.81 8.08
CA ASN A 56 2.00 -11.10 8.66
C ASN A 56 2.63 -11.25 10.07
N PRO A 57 1.86 -11.56 11.14
CA PRO A 57 2.40 -11.72 12.50
C PRO A 57 3.47 -12.80 12.62
N SER A 58 3.59 -13.69 11.62
CA SER A 58 4.60 -14.75 11.55
C SER A 58 5.93 -14.32 10.90
N ASN A 59 6.01 -13.09 10.36
CA ASN A 59 7.16 -12.63 9.58
C ASN A 59 8.13 -11.81 10.44
N SER A 60 9.40 -12.23 10.49
CA SER A 60 10.47 -11.54 11.22
C SER A 60 10.82 -10.16 10.65
N GLN A 61 10.30 -9.80 9.47
CA GLN A 61 10.48 -8.49 8.81
C GLN A 61 9.29 -7.53 9.03
N ARG A 62 8.38 -7.84 9.97
CA ARG A 62 7.16 -7.07 10.22
C ARG A 62 7.46 -5.59 10.48
N ILE A 63 6.95 -4.73 9.61
CA ILE A 63 6.88 -3.28 9.87
C ILE A 63 5.62 -3.02 10.71
N SER A 64 5.73 -3.15 12.03
CA SER A 64 4.66 -2.74 12.96
C SER A 64 4.82 -1.31 13.47
N GLU A 65 5.96 -0.69 13.18
CA GLU A 65 6.31 0.64 13.65
C GLU A 65 6.02 1.70 12.59
N TYR A 66 5.86 2.95 13.04
CA TYR A 66 5.78 4.10 12.15
C TYR A 66 7.15 4.35 11.52
N GLN A 67 7.30 4.00 10.25
CA GLN A 67 8.54 4.14 9.49
C GLN A 67 8.32 5.00 8.24
N GLY A 68 9.40 5.56 7.71
CA GLY A 68 9.35 6.44 6.57
C GLY A 68 9.02 7.90 6.95
N ILE A 69 8.49 8.64 5.98
CA ILE A 69 8.17 10.06 6.15
C ILE A 69 6.78 10.23 6.78
N LYS A 70 6.71 11.07 7.81
CA LYS A 70 5.43 11.49 8.41
C LYS A 70 4.75 12.53 7.51
N ALA A 71 3.44 12.41 7.32
CA ALA A 71 2.71 13.29 6.41
C ALA A 71 2.81 14.78 6.79
N ASN A 72 3.01 15.11 8.06
CA ASN A 72 3.22 16.50 8.49
C ASN A 72 4.48 17.16 7.88
N ALA A 73 5.44 16.37 7.40
CA ALA A 73 6.64 16.83 6.69
C ALA A 73 6.43 16.93 5.17
N LEU A 74 5.23 16.61 4.67
CA LEU A 74 4.85 16.74 3.27
C LEU A 74 4.25 18.11 2.97
N THR A 75 4.46 18.58 1.74
CA THR A 75 3.77 19.77 1.21
C THR A 75 2.28 19.51 1.01
N THR A 76 1.50 20.56 0.80
CA THR A 76 0.06 20.44 0.53
C THR A 76 -0.24 19.54 -0.68
N ASP A 77 0.54 19.68 -1.77
CA ASP A 77 0.35 18.87 -2.98
C ASP A 77 0.72 17.40 -2.75
N GLN A 78 1.78 17.14 -1.98
CA GLN A 78 2.19 15.78 -1.61
C GLN A 78 1.16 15.12 -0.67
N LYS A 79 0.59 15.87 0.29
CA LYS A 79 -0.53 15.40 1.12
C LYS A 79 -1.76 15.05 0.29
N ALA A 80 -2.05 15.83 -0.75
CA ALA A 80 -3.15 15.54 -1.67
C ALA A 80 -2.90 14.24 -2.46
N LEU A 81 -1.66 13.97 -2.87
CA LEU A 81 -1.28 12.69 -3.50
C LEU A 81 -1.40 11.51 -2.54
N LEU A 82 -0.96 11.67 -1.29
CA LEU A 82 -1.14 10.65 -0.25
C LEU A 82 -2.62 10.34 -0.01
N MET A 83 -3.47 11.36 0.09
CA MET A 83 -4.93 11.18 0.23
C MET A 83 -5.55 10.50 -0.99
N LEU A 84 -5.09 10.84 -2.20
CA LEU A 84 -5.56 10.19 -3.43
C LEU A 84 -5.24 8.69 -3.42
N LEU A 85 -4.01 8.34 -3.02
CA LEU A 85 -3.55 6.96 -2.90
C LEU A 85 -4.38 6.19 -1.86
N ILE A 86 -4.56 6.76 -0.66
CA ILE A 86 -5.38 6.17 0.40
C ILE A 86 -6.83 5.95 -0.07
N LYS A 87 -7.42 6.95 -0.76
CA LYS A 87 -8.78 6.86 -1.29
C LYS A 87 -8.96 5.71 -2.29
N GLU A 88 -7.93 5.37 -3.07
CA GLU A 88 -8.00 4.23 -4.00
C GLU A 88 -8.23 2.91 -3.24
N PHE A 89 -7.55 2.72 -2.12
CA PHE A 89 -7.73 1.52 -1.28
C PHE A 89 -9.07 1.50 -0.54
N ILE A 90 -9.45 2.63 0.07
CA ILE A 90 -10.68 2.70 0.88
C ILE A 90 -11.93 2.50 0.03
N LYS A 91 -11.94 2.99 -1.21
CA LYS A 91 -13.07 2.85 -2.13
C LYS A 91 -13.36 1.40 -2.55
N ASN A 92 -12.42 0.50 -2.36
CA ASN A 92 -12.62 -0.93 -2.59
C ASN A 92 -13.30 -1.64 -1.41
N LEU A 93 -13.49 -0.96 -0.27
CA LEU A 93 -14.27 -1.47 0.87
C LEU A 93 -15.78 -1.31 0.63
N GLU A 94 -16.59 -2.02 1.42
CA GLU A 94 -18.05 -1.81 1.48
C GLU A 94 -18.39 -0.35 1.76
N ASP A 95 -19.41 0.20 1.10
CA ASP A 95 -19.75 1.63 1.11
C ASP A 95 -19.82 2.24 2.52
N GLU A 96 -20.41 1.52 3.48
CA GLU A 96 -20.51 1.99 4.86
C GLU A 96 -19.13 2.15 5.52
N LYS A 97 -18.24 1.16 5.34
CA LYS A 97 -16.87 1.21 5.86
C LYS A 97 -16.04 2.25 5.14
N SER A 98 -16.16 2.32 3.81
CA SER A 98 -15.48 3.32 2.99
C SER A 98 -15.83 4.74 3.47
N ASN A 99 -17.12 5.05 3.60
CA ASN A 99 -17.57 6.35 4.09
C ASN A 99 -17.10 6.65 5.52
N LYS A 100 -17.11 5.66 6.41
CA LYS A 100 -16.61 5.79 7.78
C LYS A 100 -15.12 6.18 7.79
N TYR A 101 -14.27 5.42 7.10
CA TYR A 101 -12.83 5.67 7.09
C TYR A 101 -12.45 6.99 6.41
N LEU A 102 -13.15 7.35 5.33
CA LEU A 102 -12.92 8.65 4.69
C LEU A 102 -13.24 9.80 5.63
N ARG A 103 -14.37 9.75 6.36
CA ARG A 103 -14.72 10.77 7.36
C ARG A 103 -13.70 10.85 8.49
N GLU A 104 -13.28 9.70 9.04
CA GLU A 104 -12.28 9.69 10.11
C GLU A 104 -10.96 10.34 9.69
N ILE A 105 -10.50 10.10 8.45
CA ILE A 105 -9.27 10.69 7.92
C ILE A 105 -9.46 12.19 7.63
N GLU A 106 -10.63 12.58 7.14
CA GLU A 106 -10.95 14.00 6.89
C GLU A 106 -11.06 14.80 8.19
N GLU A 107 -11.58 14.20 9.27
CA GLU A 107 -11.68 14.83 10.60
C GLU A 107 -10.35 14.90 11.34
N LYS A 108 -9.57 13.81 11.36
CA LYS A 108 -8.29 13.73 12.08
C LYS A 108 -7.13 14.32 11.31
N GLY A 109 -7.29 14.49 10.00
CA GLY A 109 -6.22 14.89 9.09
C GLY A 109 -5.22 13.77 8.83
N LEU A 110 -4.22 14.08 8.00
CA LEU A 110 -3.20 13.12 7.57
C LEU A 110 -1.96 13.13 8.45
N ASP A 111 -1.82 14.10 9.35
CA ASP A 111 -0.52 14.46 9.94
C ASP A 111 0.14 13.34 10.76
N GLU A 112 -0.64 12.39 11.27
CA GLU A 112 -0.17 11.21 12.01
C GLU A 112 0.01 9.95 11.13
N ILE A 113 -0.07 10.10 9.81
CA ILE A 113 0.12 9.02 8.84
C ILE A 113 1.56 9.02 8.35
N TYR A 114 2.14 7.83 8.26
CA TYR A 114 3.49 7.61 7.76
C TYR A 114 3.46 6.91 6.42
N PHE A 115 4.40 7.27 5.54
CA PHE A 115 4.61 6.64 4.25
C PHE A 115 6.05 6.15 4.16
N ALA A 116 6.22 4.85 3.92
CA ALA A 116 7.53 4.25 3.69
C ALA A 116 7.57 3.53 2.33
N TRP A 117 8.74 3.58 1.69
CA TRP A 117 9.00 3.02 0.37
C TRP A 117 10.21 2.09 0.39
N ILE A 118 10.19 1.05 -0.44
CA ILE A 118 11.34 0.18 -0.70
C ILE A 118 11.38 -0.12 -2.20
N GLY A 119 12.58 -0.15 -2.79
CA GLY A 119 12.79 -0.56 -4.18
C GLY A 119 12.76 0.57 -5.19
N SER A 120 12.50 0.23 -6.45
CA SER A 120 12.62 1.16 -7.58
C SER A 120 11.59 2.29 -7.51
N TYR A 121 11.93 3.48 -8.00
CA TYR A 121 10.98 4.59 -8.18
C TYR A 121 10.33 4.59 -9.56
N LYS A 122 10.52 3.54 -10.35
CA LYS A 122 9.97 3.39 -11.69
C LYS A 122 8.80 2.41 -11.69
N LYS A 123 7.83 2.67 -12.56
CA LYS A 123 6.71 1.76 -12.81
C LYS A 123 7.21 0.43 -13.38
N GLN A 124 6.51 -0.65 -13.08
CA GLN A 124 6.78 -2.02 -13.55
C GLN A 124 8.16 -2.56 -13.14
N GLU A 125 8.82 -1.90 -12.20
CA GLU A 125 10.01 -2.42 -11.53
C GLU A 125 9.65 -2.79 -10.09
N PRO A 126 10.33 -3.78 -9.48
CA PRO A 126 10.00 -4.21 -8.13
C PRO A 126 10.02 -3.07 -7.11
N ASN A 127 8.91 -2.91 -6.40
CA ASN A 127 8.74 -1.88 -5.39
C ASN A 127 7.71 -2.28 -4.34
N TYR A 128 7.81 -1.66 -3.19
CA TYR A 128 6.95 -1.90 -2.05
C TYR A 128 6.70 -0.58 -1.32
N TYR A 129 5.48 -0.39 -0.81
CA TYR A 129 5.20 0.70 0.11
C TYR A 129 4.24 0.32 1.22
N ILE A 130 4.36 1.04 2.32
CA ILE A 130 3.46 0.96 3.46
C ILE A 130 2.94 2.36 3.81
N ILE A 131 1.63 2.46 4.01
CA ILE A 131 1.00 3.64 4.62
C ILE A 131 0.49 3.22 5.99
N ASN A 132 1.06 3.81 7.03
CA ASN A 132 0.79 3.44 8.41
C ASN A 132 0.09 4.61 9.11
N GLY A 133 -1.24 4.51 9.28
CA GLY A 133 -2.04 5.50 9.99
C GLY A 133 -2.40 5.04 11.41
N PRO A 134 -3.02 5.91 12.24
CA PRO A 134 -3.37 5.56 13.62
C PRO A 134 -4.24 4.31 13.75
N ASN A 135 -5.20 4.12 12.86
CA ASN A 135 -6.22 3.06 12.93
C ASN A 135 -6.13 2.04 11.80
N PHE A 136 -5.23 2.24 10.83
CA PHE A 136 -5.16 1.40 9.62
C PHE A 136 -3.73 1.26 9.11
N ILE A 137 -3.51 0.22 8.31
CA ILE A 137 -2.31 0.03 7.50
C ILE A 137 -2.74 -0.32 6.07
N ILE A 138 -2.07 0.28 5.08
CA ILE A 138 -2.07 -0.17 3.69
C ILE A 138 -0.68 -0.72 3.38
N GLU A 139 -0.62 -1.87 2.75
CA GLU A 139 0.61 -2.38 2.14
C GLU A 139 0.37 -2.71 0.69
N TYR A 140 1.40 -2.44 -0.10
CA TYR A 140 1.45 -2.72 -1.51
C TYR A 140 2.81 -3.34 -1.80
N ASP A 141 2.78 -4.47 -2.49
CA ASP A 141 3.95 -5.19 -2.98
C ASP A 141 3.79 -5.40 -4.49
N ASN A 142 4.82 -5.02 -5.24
CA ASN A 142 4.98 -5.34 -6.63
C ASN A 142 6.33 -6.05 -6.83
N THR A 143 6.27 -7.32 -7.20
CA THR A 143 7.46 -8.12 -7.54
C THR A 143 7.85 -8.03 -9.02
N GLY A 144 7.23 -7.12 -9.79
CA GLY A 144 7.44 -6.87 -11.22
C GLY A 144 6.44 -7.60 -12.12
N ASN A 145 5.91 -8.76 -11.69
CA ASN A 145 4.89 -9.53 -12.42
C ASN A 145 3.67 -9.89 -11.56
N HIS A 146 3.75 -9.68 -10.24
CA HIS A 146 2.73 -10.03 -9.28
C HIS A 146 2.51 -8.86 -8.32
N ILE A 147 1.26 -8.42 -8.18
CA ILE A 147 0.89 -7.32 -7.28
C ILE A 147 0.01 -7.88 -6.15
N HIS A 148 0.43 -7.62 -4.93
CA HIS A 148 -0.38 -7.82 -3.72
C HIS A 148 -0.66 -6.47 -3.10
N SER A 149 -1.88 -6.29 -2.60
CA SER A 149 -2.16 -5.16 -1.73
C SER A 149 -3.21 -5.49 -0.68
N ILE A 150 -3.03 -4.86 0.49
CA ILE A 150 -3.91 -5.05 1.62
C ILE A 150 -4.30 -3.72 2.25
N TRP A 151 -5.56 -3.67 2.71
CA TRP A 151 -6.02 -2.70 3.71
C TRP A 151 -6.39 -3.47 4.97
N ARG A 152 -5.81 -3.06 6.11
CA ARG A 152 -6.09 -3.65 7.43
C ARG A 152 -6.41 -2.57 8.47
N GLU A 153 -7.37 -2.87 9.31
CA GLU A 153 -7.67 -2.11 10.53
C GLU A 153 -6.73 -2.58 11.64
N LYS A 154 -6.24 -1.67 12.49
CA LYS A 154 -5.33 -2.05 13.60
C LYS A 154 -6.07 -2.64 14.81
N ASP A 155 -7.30 -2.22 15.05
CA ASP A 155 -8.11 -2.65 16.21
C ASP A 155 -8.99 -3.88 15.93
N ASN A 156 -8.89 -4.47 14.73
CA ASN A 156 -9.73 -5.58 14.29
C ASN A 156 -8.83 -6.78 13.95
N ASP A 157 -8.73 -7.75 14.86
CA ASP A 157 -7.97 -9.02 14.75
C ASP A 157 -8.35 -9.88 13.52
N PHE A 158 -9.27 -9.43 12.67
CA PHE A 158 -9.68 -10.07 11.42
C PHE A 158 -8.56 -10.26 10.40
N GLY A 159 -7.44 -9.54 10.52
CA GLY A 159 -6.27 -9.71 9.66
C GLY A 159 -5.55 -11.05 9.86
N GLU A 160 -5.61 -11.64 11.06
CA GLU A 160 -4.95 -12.92 11.34
C GLU A 160 -5.63 -14.10 10.65
N ASP A 161 -6.96 -14.13 10.61
CA ASP A 161 -7.71 -15.34 10.22
C ASP A 161 -7.90 -15.47 8.69
N LEU A 162 -8.00 -14.34 7.98
CA LEU A 162 -8.11 -14.33 6.51
C LEU A 162 -6.80 -14.77 5.83
N LEU A 163 -5.65 -14.43 6.40
CA LEU A 163 -4.33 -14.86 5.89
C LEU A 163 -4.03 -16.32 6.20
N ARG A 164 -4.49 -16.83 7.36
CA ARG A 164 -4.45 -18.27 7.69
C ARG A 164 -5.27 -19.08 6.68
N THR A 165 -6.43 -18.56 6.27
CA THR A 165 -7.31 -19.22 5.29
C THR A 165 -6.74 -19.19 3.87
N HIS A 166 -6.07 -18.10 3.46
CA HIS A 166 -5.44 -18.00 2.13
C HIS A 166 -4.25 -18.98 1.97
N HIS A 167 -3.43 -19.16 3.02
CA HIS A 167 -2.32 -20.11 3.02
C HIS A 167 -2.74 -21.59 2.91
N ILE A 168 -3.96 -21.92 3.37
CA ILE A 168 -4.44 -23.31 3.32
C ILE A 168 -4.89 -23.67 1.89
N ASN A 169 -5.38 -22.71 1.11
CA ASN A 169 -5.92 -22.94 -0.23
C ASN A 169 -4.93 -22.69 -1.39
N HIS A 170 -3.81 -22.01 -1.14
CA HIS A 170 -2.73 -21.86 -2.10
C HIS A 170 -1.43 -22.47 -1.57
N LYS A 171 -1.42 -23.81 -1.43
CA LYS A 171 -0.17 -24.56 -1.46
C LYS A 171 0.35 -24.59 -2.89
N HIS A 172 1.52 -24.00 -3.12
CA HIS A 172 2.38 -24.39 -4.24
C HIS A 172 2.81 -25.85 -4.11
#